data_AF-A0A9D0CX67-F1
#
_entry.id   AF-A0A9D0CX67-F1
#
_cell.length_a   1.000
_cell.length_b   1.000
_cell.length_c   1.000
_cell.angle_alpha   90.00
_cell.angle_beta   90.00
_cell.angle_gamma   90.00
#
_symmetry.space_group_name_H-M   'P 1'
#
loop_
_entity.id
_entity.type
_entity.pdbx_description
1 polymer ?
#
loop_
_entity_poly.entity_id
_entity_poly.type
_entity_poly.pdbx_seq_one_letter_code
_entity_poly.pdbx_strand_id
1 'polypeptide(L)'
;MTHTHTSKCRLGTSVLLAALALPQVVQAQSDEALLQRIDALEQRLIELETTTVLSDPETSVKRIEVFIDANGIEHDSQVPGSQRVVTYQRQRVFRRQTINEKIEEALADAESRNVQLGVDAAIVMQNVQQNRGQTQGADGSTYQLASTDLYFTAGLAQYTMFFADIVGLSGTPQGDGTDGELAQTNGYGARLTQQNDLSLREAWLMTQLWDQQLSLTIGRVDLTNYFDNNAAANDETSQFLSDSLVNNPALGLAENGAGMALVYDPKGAFSARLGYQQSTDAATNLSDSLYQLVEIVYRANPLRMGEGNYRLWYRQDNTIGGGLSAHGLSFDQKLSAGITAFTRY
;
A
#
# COMPACT_ATOMS: atom_id res chain seq x y z
N MET A 1 67.47 -58.33 -41.97
CA MET A 1 67.02 -59.61 -42.57
C MET A 1 66.48 -60.47 -41.45
N THR A 2 65.15 -60.58 -41.34
CA THR A 2 64.39 -61.81 -41.00
C THR A 2 62.92 -61.41 -40.83
N HIS A 3 62.09 -61.90 -41.75
CA HIS A 3 60.63 -62.07 -41.60
C HIS A 3 60.34 -63.01 -40.40
N THR A 4 59.17 -63.10 -39.76
CA THR A 4 57.81 -63.31 -40.33
C THR A 4 56.79 -63.34 -39.18
N HIS A 5 55.56 -62.86 -39.42
CA HIS A 5 54.24 -63.36 -38.93
C HIS A 5 53.95 -63.53 -37.41
N THR A 6 52.76 -63.26 -36.84
CA THR A 6 51.38 -63.48 -37.31
C THR A 6 50.34 -62.85 -36.34
N SER A 7 49.23 -62.28 -36.88
CA SER A 7 47.80 -62.46 -36.51
C SER A 7 47.33 -62.34 -35.04
N LYS A 8 46.12 -61.90 -34.66
CA LYS A 8 44.80 -61.54 -35.24
C LYS A 8 43.94 -61.07 -34.05
N CYS A 9 43.02 -60.11 -34.20
CA CYS A 9 41.58 -60.33 -33.89
C CYS A 9 40.71 -59.17 -34.39
N ARG A 10 39.53 -59.54 -34.91
CA ARG A 10 38.52 -58.72 -35.59
C ARG A 10 37.43 -58.26 -34.60
N LEU A 11 36.77 -57.15 -34.94
CA LEU A 11 35.30 -56.89 -34.98
C LEU A 11 35.19 -55.38 -35.33
N GLY A 12 34.50 -54.87 -36.34
CA GLY A 12 33.44 -55.39 -37.20
C GLY A 12 32.18 -54.56 -37.00
N THR A 13 32.03 -53.41 -37.66
CA THR A 13 30.71 -52.84 -38.00
C THR A 13 30.84 -51.79 -39.12
N SER A 14 30.21 -52.08 -40.27
CA SER A 14 29.96 -51.13 -41.35
C SER A 14 28.65 -50.41 -41.09
N VAL A 15 28.61 -49.09 -41.27
CA VAL A 15 27.36 -48.35 -41.47
C VAL A 15 27.47 -47.58 -42.79
N LEU A 16 26.59 -47.97 -43.71
CA LEU A 16 26.27 -47.32 -44.96
C LEU A 16 25.46 -46.06 -44.63
N LEU A 17 25.86 -44.86 -45.10
CA LEU A 17 25.02 -43.67 -45.05
C LEU A 17 24.63 -43.29 -46.48
N ALA A 18 23.37 -43.52 -46.82
CA ALA A 18 22.75 -43.03 -48.04
C ALA A 18 21.39 -42.40 -47.70
N ALA A 19 21.17 -41.24 -48.31
CA ALA A 19 19.93 -40.50 -48.53
C ALA A 19 19.31 -39.73 -47.35
N LEU A 20 19.11 -38.41 -47.54
CA LEU A 20 17.79 -37.81 -47.84
C LEU A 20 17.91 -36.27 -47.82
N ALA A 21 17.93 -35.64 -48.99
CA ALA A 21 17.64 -34.21 -49.11
C ALA A 21 16.13 -34.02 -48.89
N LEU A 22 15.75 -33.42 -47.76
CA LEU A 22 14.37 -33.04 -47.44
C LEU A 22 14.11 -31.57 -47.80
N PRO A 23 12.84 -31.19 -48.06
CA PRO A 23 12.48 -30.07 -48.93
C PRO A 23 12.43 -28.73 -48.16
N GLN A 24 13.27 -27.76 -48.55
CA GLN A 24 13.20 -26.39 -48.02
C GLN A 24 11.92 -25.62 -48.42
N VAL A 25 11.10 -26.18 -49.31
CA VAL A 25 9.90 -25.51 -49.87
C VAL A 25 8.71 -25.53 -48.89
N VAL A 26 8.65 -26.49 -47.95
CA VAL A 26 7.52 -26.62 -47.01
C VAL A 26 7.59 -25.62 -45.85
N GLN A 27 8.79 -25.20 -45.45
CA GLN A 27 8.99 -24.31 -44.31
C GLN A 27 8.79 -22.83 -44.67
N ALA A 28 9.05 -22.44 -45.92
CA ALA A 28 8.75 -21.09 -46.40
C ALA A 28 7.23 -20.80 -46.47
N GLN A 29 6.42 -21.81 -46.84
CA GLN A 29 4.97 -21.67 -46.87
C GLN A 29 4.34 -21.53 -45.47
N SER A 30 4.93 -22.15 -44.43
CA SER A 30 4.45 -21.99 -43.05
C SER A 30 4.77 -20.62 -42.47
N ASP A 31 5.92 -20.06 -42.82
CA ASP A 31 6.35 -18.75 -42.32
C ASP A 31 5.55 -17.61 -42.95
N GLU A 32 5.24 -17.71 -44.25
CA GLU A 32 4.38 -16.75 -44.95
C GLU A 32 2.94 -16.78 -44.43
N ALA A 33 2.40 -17.97 -44.12
CA ALA A 33 1.09 -18.13 -43.50
C ALA A 33 1.05 -17.60 -42.05
N LEU A 34 2.15 -17.72 -41.30
CA LEU A 34 2.30 -17.13 -39.97
C LEU A 34 2.32 -15.60 -40.02
N LEU A 35 3.08 -15.01 -40.94
CA LEU A 35 3.15 -13.56 -41.13
C LEU A 35 1.79 -12.97 -41.52
N GLN A 36 1.08 -13.58 -42.47
CA GLN A 36 -0.28 -13.15 -42.83
C GLN A 36 -1.26 -13.21 -41.65
N ARG A 37 -1.08 -14.18 -40.74
CA ARG A 37 -1.90 -14.30 -39.54
C ARG A 37 -1.54 -13.25 -38.49
N ILE A 38 -0.27 -12.88 -38.36
CA ILE A 38 0.18 -11.79 -37.49
C ILE A 38 -0.39 -10.47 -38.00
N ASP A 39 -0.25 -10.16 -39.29
CA ASP A 39 -0.80 -8.93 -39.90
C ASP A 39 -2.32 -8.84 -39.72
N ALA A 40 -3.04 -9.94 -39.91
CA ALA A 40 -4.49 -9.99 -39.71
C ALA A 40 -4.89 -9.80 -38.24
N LEU A 41 -4.05 -10.25 -37.29
CA LEU A 41 -4.26 -10.02 -35.86
C LEU A 41 -3.94 -8.58 -35.47
N GLU A 42 -2.87 -7.99 -36.01
CA GLU A 42 -2.52 -6.58 -35.80
C GLU A 42 -3.62 -5.64 -36.33
N GLN A 43 -4.16 -5.92 -37.53
CA GLN A 43 -5.28 -5.13 -38.07
C GLN A 43 -6.54 -5.21 -37.19
N ARG A 44 -6.87 -6.40 -36.68
CA ARG A 44 -7.99 -6.57 -35.75
C ARG A 44 -7.76 -5.88 -34.42
N LEU A 45 -6.51 -5.86 -33.94
CA LEU A 45 -6.14 -5.19 -32.71
C LEU A 45 -6.26 -3.67 -32.87
N ILE A 46 -5.78 -3.11 -33.99
CA ILE A 46 -5.97 -1.69 -34.34
C ILE A 46 -7.46 -1.35 -34.47
N GLU A 47 -8.26 -2.19 -35.11
CA GLU A 47 -9.71 -1.99 -35.24
C GLU A 47 -10.40 -1.99 -33.86
N LEU A 48 -10.03 -2.92 -32.98
CA LEU A 48 -10.56 -2.97 -31.61
C LEU A 48 -10.12 -1.78 -30.76
N GLU A 49 -8.86 -1.34 -30.87
CA GLU A 49 -8.33 -0.16 -30.18
C GLU A 49 -8.99 1.15 -30.65
N THR A 50 -9.35 1.24 -31.93
CA THR A 50 -9.97 2.44 -32.52
C THR A 50 -11.49 2.44 -32.45
N THR A 51 -12.11 1.31 -32.09
CA THR A 51 -13.57 1.23 -31.92
C THR A 51 -13.99 1.99 -30.67
N THR A 52 -14.63 3.14 -30.88
CA THR A 52 -15.17 3.94 -29.78
C THR A 52 -16.57 3.46 -29.38
N VAL A 53 -16.80 3.24 -28.09
CA VAL A 53 -18.12 2.97 -27.53
C VAL A 53 -18.63 4.24 -26.85
N LEU A 54 -19.94 4.48 -26.90
CA LEU A 54 -20.56 5.60 -26.16
C LEU A 54 -20.46 5.30 -24.66
N SER A 55 -19.93 6.26 -23.89
CA SER A 55 -19.88 6.19 -22.43
C SER A 55 -21.28 6.08 -21.82
N ASP A 56 -21.36 5.75 -20.54
CA ASP A 56 -22.61 5.92 -19.81
C ASP A 56 -22.98 7.42 -19.76
N PRO A 57 -24.28 7.77 -19.72
CA PRO A 57 -24.73 9.16 -19.87
C PRO A 57 -24.31 10.02 -18.67
N GLU A 58 -23.38 10.94 -18.89
CA GLU A 58 -23.02 11.96 -17.91
C GLU A 58 -24.03 13.11 -17.95
N THR A 59 -24.39 13.66 -16.78
CA THR A 59 -25.34 14.77 -16.70
C THR A 59 -24.58 16.09 -16.72
N SER A 60 -24.60 16.80 -17.86
CA SER A 60 -24.00 18.12 -17.99
C SER A 60 -25.06 19.21 -17.91
N VAL A 61 -24.72 20.36 -17.32
CA VAL A 61 -25.63 21.50 -17.20
C VAL A 61 -25.30 22.49 -18.31
N LYS A 62 -26.23 22.67 -19.26
CA LYS A 62 -26.10 23.65 -20.35
C LYS A 62 -26.84 24.93 -19.98
N ARG A 63 -26.15 26.05 -20.10
CA ARG A 63 -26.75 27.39 -20.04
C ARG A 63 -27.56 27.62 -21.33
N ILE A 64 -28.86 27.85 -21.20
CA ILE A 64 -29.73 28.21 -22.31
C ILE A 64 -30.38 29.56 -22.03
N GLU A 65 -30.72 30.26 -23.11
CA GLU A 65 -31.42 31.53 -23.05
C GLU A 65 -32.83 31.29 -23.55
N VAL A 66 -33.81 31.63 -22.72
CA VAL A 66 -35.23 31.43 -23.01
C VAL A 66 -35.94 32.77 -22.84
N PHE A 67 -36.99 33.00 -23.62
CA PHE A 67 -37.79 34.21 -23.53
C PHE A 67 -39.04 33.91 -22.71
N ILE A 68 -39.23 34.62 -21.59
CA ILE A 68 -40.39 34.43 -20.71
C ILE A 68 -41.37 35.58 -20.94
N ASP A 69 -42.61 35.27 -21.28
CA ASP A 69 -43.66 36.28 -21.43
C ASP A 69 -44.25 36.74 -20.09
N ALA A 70 -45.15 37.73 -20.12
CA ALA A 70 -45.78 38.27 -18.92
C ALA A 70 -46.64 37.25 -18.14
N ASN A 71 -46.97 36.10 -18.76
CA ASN A 71 -47.72 35.01 -18.13
C ASN A 71 -46.80 33.90 -17.59
N GLY A 72 -45.47 34.06 -17.69
CA GLY A 72 -44.50 33.08 -17.23
C GLY A 72 -44.29 31.90 -18.19
N ILE A 73 -44.76 31.99 -19.44
CA ILE A 73 -44.57 30.92 -20.44
C ILE A 73 -43.22 31.10 -21.13
N GLU A 74 -42.46 30.02 -21.21
CA GLU A 74 -41.16 29.95 -21.89
C GLU A 74 -41.32 29.79 -23.40
N HIS A 75 -40.59 30.61 -24.17
CA HIS A 75 -40.56 30.59 -25.63
C HIS A 75 -39.11 30.53 -26.13
N ASP A 76 -38.89 29.73 -27.17
CA ASP A 76 -37.58 29.56 -27.81
C ASP A 76 -37.16 30.77 -28.69
N SER A 77 -38.08 31.71 -28.92
CA SER A 77 -37.86 32.89 -29.76
C SER A 77 -38.52 34.13 -29.15
N GLN A 78 -38.01 35.32 -29.50
CA GLN A 78 -38.48 36.58 -28.93
C GLN A 78 -39.91 36.90 -29.38
N VAL A 79 -40.86 36.82 -28.45
CA VAL A 79 -42.26 37.22 -28.66
C VAL A 79 -42.52 38.61 -28.04
N PRO A 80 -43.48 39.40 -28.59
CA PRO A 80 -43.79 40.73 -28.06
C PRO A 80 -44.11 40.69 -26.55
N GLY A 81 -43.37 41.47 -25.75
CA GLY A 81 -43.55 41.53 -24.29
C GLY A 81 -42.77 40.47 -23.50
N SER A 82 -41.98 39.61 -24.14
CA SER A 82 -41.10 38.66 -23.44
C SER A 82 -39.77 39.26 -23.00
N GLN A 83 -39.25 38.77 -21.86
CA GLN A 83 -37.95 39.10 -21.33
C GLN A 83 -36.98 37.92 -21.48
N ARG A 84 -35.74 38.22 -21.87
CA ARG A 84 -34.69 37.19 -22.02
C ARG A 84 -34.16 36.80 -20.64
N VAL A 85 -34.32 35.52 -20.30
CA VAL A 85 -33.87 34.95 -19.03
C VAL A 85 -32.90 33.80 -19.32
N VAL A 86 -31.83 33.74 -18.53
CA VAL A 86 -30.85 32.67 -18.60
C VAL A 86 -31.28 31.57 -17.63
N THR A 87 -31.49 30.36 -18.13
CA THR A 87 -31.77 29.18 -17.30
C THR A 87 -30.75 28.07 -17.56
N TYR A 88 -30.75 27.07 -16.68
CA TYR A 88 -29.81 25.95 -16.70
C TYR A 88 -30.59 24.66 -16.87
N GLN A 89 -30.36 23.96 -17.99
CA GLN A 89 -31.01 22.68 -18.26
C GLN A 89 -29.99 21.54 -18.16
N ARG A 90 -30.38 20.46 -17.47
CA ARG A 90 -29.60 19.22 -17.40
C ARG A 90 -29.78 18.46 -18.71
N GLN A 91 -28.68 18.14 -19.38
CA GLN A 91 -28.67 17.30 -20.57
C GLN A 91 -27.76 16.09 -20.33
N ARG A 92 -28.19 14.92 -20.81
CA ARG A 92 -27.34 13.73 -20.86
C ARG A 92 -26.38 13.85 -22.04
N VAL A 93 -25.09 13.88 -21.75
CA VAL A 93 -24.02 13.93 -22.74
C VAL A 93 -23.32 12.58 -22.76
N PHE A 94 -23.12 12.04 -23.95
CA PHE A 94 -22.37 10.81 -24.15
C PHE A 94 -20.99 11.18 -24.68
N ARG A 95 -19.94 10.81 -23.95
CA ARG A 95 -18.56 10.96 -24.41
C ARG A 95 -18.20 9.73 -25.24
N ARG A 96 -17.40 9.92 -26.29
CA ARG A 96 -16.77 8.78 -26.97
C ARG A 96 -15.56 8.36 -26.12
N GLN A 97 -15.60 7.14 -25.59
CA GLN A 97 -14.46 6.49 -24.95
C GLN A 97 -14.01 5.33 -25.83
N THR A 98 -12.72 5.00 -25.78
CA THR A 98 -12.23 3.77 -26.42
C THR A 98 -12.63 2.56 -25.58
N ILE A 99 -12.72 1.37 -26.20
CA ILE A 99 -13.03 0.13 -25.47
C ILE A 99 -12.00 -0.13 -24.35
N ASN A 100 -10.73 0.18 -24.59
CA ASN A 100 -9.66 0.01 -23.60
C ASN A 100 -9.89 0.88 -22.36
N GLU A 101 -10.20 2.18 -22.52
CA GLU A 101 -10.51 3.06 -21.39
C GLU A 101 -11.68 2.51 -20.55
N LYS A 102 -12.72 1.99 -21.20
CA LYS A 102 -13.88 1.40 -20.51
C LYS A 102 -13.56 0.09 -19.81
N ILE A 103 -12.73 -0.76 -20.41
CA ILE A 103 -12.29 -2.02 -19.81
C ILE A 103 -11.39 -1.72 -18.61
N GLU A 104 -10.42 -0.80 -18.74
CA GLU A 104 -9.55 -0.39 -17.64
C GLU A 104 -10.36 0.24 -16.50
N GLU A 105 -11.32 1.12 -16.80
CA GLU A 105 -12.21 1.72 -15.81
C GLU A 105 -13.09 0.67 -15.12
N ALA A 106 -13.67 -0.27 -15.87
CA ALA A 106 -14.49 -1.34 -15.30
C ALA A 106 -13.66 -2.37 -14.51
N LEU A 107 -12.43 -2.68 -14.94
CA LEU A 107 -11.53 -3.57 -14.23
C LEU A 107 -11.05 -2.91 -12.93
N ALA A 108 -10.70 -1.63 -12.99
CA ALA A 108 -10.36 -0.83 -11.82
C ALA A 108 -11.55 -0.70 -10.87
N ASP A 109 -12.77 -0.47 -11.36
CA ASP A 109 -13.98 -0.41 -10.53
C ASP A 109 -14.27 -1.77 -9.88
N ALA A 110 -14.14 -2.88 -10.63
CA ALA A 110 -14.32 -4.23 -10.09
C ALA A 110 -13.25 -4.63 -9.07
N GLU A 111 -11.98 -4.28 -9.32
CA GLU A 111 -10.87 -4.47 -8.38
C GLU A 111 -11.08 -3.59 -7.13
N SER A 112 -11.53 -2.35 -7.31
CA SER A 112 -11.85 -1.42 -6.23
C SER A 112 -13.16 -1.73 -5.49
N ARG A 113 -13.86 -2.81 -5.81
CA ARG A 113 -15.03 -3.31 -5.07
C ARG A 113 -14.81 -4.69 -4.47
N ASN A 114 -13.58 -5.19 -4.51
CA ASN A 114 -13.26 -6.46 -3.91
C ASN A 114 -13.29 -6.33 -2.38
N VAL A 115 -13.70 -7.43 -1.76
CA VAL A 115 -13.61 -7.63 -0.32
C VAL A 115 -12.52 -8.65 -0.10
N GLN A 116 -11.53 -8.31 0.71
CA GLN A 116 -10.42 -9.20 1.06
C GLN A 116 -10.43 -9.44 2.56
N LEU A 117 -10.20 -10.70 2.92
CA LEU A 117 -10.02 -11.14 4.29
C LEU A 117 -8.63 -11.76 4.37
N GLY A 118 -7.81 -11.27 5.28
CA GLY A 118 -6.48 -11.79 5.53
C GLY A 118 -6.32 -12.20 6.99
N VAL A 119 -5.41 -13.15 7.20
CA VAL A 119 -5.00 -13.62 8.52
C VAL A 119 -3.49 -13.58 8.56
N ASP A 120 -2.94 -12.95 9.60
CA ASP A 120 -1.53 -13.02 9.94
C ASP A 120 -1.39 -13.68 11.32
N ALA A 121 -0.36 -14.50 11.51
CA ALA A 121 -0.09 -15.11 12.80
C ALA A 121 1.42 -15.24 13.02
N ALA A 122 1.85 -14.83 14.21
CA ALA A 122 3.24 -14.90 14.64
C ALA A 122 3.35 -15.61 15.99
N ILE A 123 4.40 -16.43 16.16
CA ILE A 123 4.74 -17.06 17.43
C ILE A 123 6.20 -16.75 17.72
N VAL A 124 6.44 -16.22 18.92
CA VAL A 124 7.79 -15.88 19.39
C VAL A 124 8.12 -16.69 20.63
N MET A 125 9.28 -17.33 20.61
CA MET A 125 9.87 -17.98 21.77
C MET A 125 11.10 -17.18 22.20
N GLN A 126 11.18 -16.83 23.48
CA GLN A 126 12.24 -15.99 24.01
C GLN A 126 12.82 -16.58 25.29
N ASN A 127 14.15 -16.71 25.34
CA ASN A 127 14.88 -17.06 26.55
C ASN A 127 15.57 -15.80 27.09
N VAL A 128 15.50 -15.60 28.40
CA VAL A 128 16.07 -14.43 29.08
C VAL A 128 17.29 -14.85 29.88
N GLN A 129 18.40 -14.16 29.67
CA GLN A 129 19.63 -14.35 30.43
C GLN A 129 20.15 -12.99 30.90
N GLN A 130 20.14 -12.81 32.22
CA GLN A 130 20.59 -11.58 32.84
C GLN A 130 22.07 -11.70 33.23
N ASN A 131 22.91 -10.89 32.57
CA ASN A 131 24.35 -10.93 32.82
C ASN A 131 24.81 -9.96 33.94
N ARG A 132 24.02 -8.94 34.26
CA ARG A 132 24.32 -7.88 35.24
C ARG A 132 23.03 -7.30 35.84
N GLY A 133 23.12 -6.64 36.99
CA GLY A 133 22.00 -5.97 37.67
C GLY A 133 21.37 -6.80 38.79
N GLN A 134 20.26 -6.32 39.36
CA GLN A 134 19.49 -7.10 40.35
C GLN A 134 18.72 -8.21 39.64
N THR A 135 18.81 -9.44 40.15
CA THR A 135 18.13 -10.60 39.56
C THR A 135 16.64 -10.35 39.47
N GLN A 136 16.13 -10.33 38.24
CA GLN A 136 14.70 -10.26 37.95
C GLN A 136 14.11 -11.68 37.87
N GLY A 137 12.81 -11.81 38.15
CA GLY A 137 12.11 -13.10 38.08
C GLY A 137 12.14 -13.75 36.68
N ALA A 138 12.47 -12.98 35.65
CA ALA A 138 12.58 -13.46 34.28
C ALA A 138 13.91 -14.16 33.95
N ASP A 139 14.96 -13.97 34.75
CA ASP A 139 16.29 -14.55 34.46
C ASP A 139 16.25 -16.10 34.42
N GLY A 140 16.87 -16.67 33.39
CA GLY A 140 16.91 -18.12 33.15
C GLY A 140 15.60 -18.73 32.66
N SER A 141 14.55 -17.92 32.47
CA SER A 141 13.23 -18.39 32.04
C SER A 141 13.04 -18.32 30.52
N THR A 142 12.12 -19.14 30.01
CA THR A 142 11.72 -19.17 28.60
C THR A 142 10.24 -18.88 28.48
N TYR A 143 9.90 -18.03 27.53
CA TYR A 143 8.58 -17.48 27.31
C TYR A 143 8.11 -17.77 25.90
N GLN A 144 6.80 -17.86 25.73
CA GLN A 144 6.16 -18.01 24.43
C GLN A 144 5.03 -17.00 24.32
N LEU A 145 5.03 -16.25 23.22
CA LEU A 145 3.98 -15.32 22.85
C LEU A 145 3.43 -15.70 21.48
N ALA A 146 2.14 -15.50 21.28
CA ALA A 146 1.45 -15.70 20.02
C ALA A 146 0.58 -14.47 19.72
N SER A 147 0.61 -14.02 18.47
CA SER A 147 -0.26 -12.99 17.93
C SER A 147 -1.02 -13.56 16.74
N THR A 148 -2.25 -13.13 16.57
CA THR A 148 -3.03 -13.40 15.36
C THR A 148 -3.85 -12.18 15.01
N ASP A 149 -3.69 -11.72 13.78
CA ASP A 149 -4.36 -10.55 13.24
C ASP A 149 -5.36 -11.03 12.19
N LEU A 150 -6.61 -10.57 12.30
CA LEU A 150 -7.66 -10.78 11.31
C LEU A 150 -8.01 -9.42 10.73
N TYR A 151 -7.63 -9.19 9.48
CA TYR A 151 -7.88 -7.93 8.81
C TYR A 151 -8.81 -8.08 7.61
N PHE A 152 -9.63 -7.06 7.42
CA PHE A 152 -10.62 -6.95 6.38
C PHE A 152 -10.38 -5.68 5.59
N THR A 153 -10.38 -5.80 4.26
CA THR A 153 -10.40 -4.65 3.37
C THR A 153 -11.60 -4.73 2.44
N ALA A 154 -12.25 -3.59 2.21
CA ALA A 154 -13.31 -3.48 1.23
C ALA A 154 -13.13 -2.19 0.44
N GLY A 155 -12.98 -2.31 -0.87
CA GLY A 155 -13.12 -1.15 -1.73
C GLY A 155 -14.59 -0.75 -1.84
N LEU A 156 -14.91 0.50 -1.50
CA LEU A 156 -16.29 1.00 -1.41
C LEU A 156 -16.69 1.82 -2.64
N ALA A 157 -15.72 2.52 -3.22
CA ALA A 157 -15.84 3.31 -4.42
C ALA A 157 -14.44 3.49 -5.04
N GLN A 158 -14.38 4.06 -6.24
CA GLN A 158 -13.10 4.40 -6.85
C GLN A 158 -12.25 5.25 -5.88
N TYR A 159 -11.01 4.81 -5.64
CA TYR A 159 -10.07 5.42 -4.70
C TYR A 159 -10.53 5.52 -3.24
N THR A 160 -11.57 4.77 -2.84
CA THR A 160 -12.06 4.77 -1.46
C THR A 160 -12.13 3.35 -0.93
N MET A 161 -11.44 3.10 0.19
CA MET A 161 -11.40 1.80 0.84
C MET A 161 -11.73 1.91 2.32
N PHE A 162 -12.29 0.82 2.84
CA PHE A 162 -12.46 0.55 4.25
C PHE A 162 -11.45 -0.51 4.69
N PHE A 163 -10.89 -0.33 5.88
CA PHE A 163 -9.99 -1.26 6.54
C PHE A 163 -10.44 -1.48 7.98
N ALA A 164 -10.39 -2.73 8.44
CA ALA A 164 -10.56 -3.06 9.84
C ALA A 164 -9.61 -4.20 10.23
N ASP A 165 -9.08 -4.16 11.43
CA ASP A 165 -8.13 -5.14 11.94
C ASP A 165 -8.40 -5.45 13.42
N ILE A 166 -8.49 -6.75 13.69
CA ILE A 166 -8.72 -7.32 15.01
C ILE A 166 -7.49 -8.15 15.37
N VAL A 167 -6.89 -7.85 16.52
CA VAL A 167 -5.72 -8.55 17.02
C VAL A 167 -6.09 -9.41 18.23
N GLY A 168 -5.61 -10.65 18.24
CA GLY A 168 -5.62 -11.55 19.38
C GLY A 168 -4.20 -11.76 19.88
N LEU A 169 -3.95 -11.51 21.17
CA LEU A 169 -2.66 -11.75 21.81
C LEU A 169 -2.79 -12.78 22.93
N SER A 170 -1.88 -13.76 22.98
CA SER A 170 -1.85 -14.79 24.00
C SER A 170 -0.43 -15.26 24.31
N GLY A 171 -0.25 -15.91 25.46
CA GLY A 171 1.00 -16.55 25.84
C GLY A 171 1.40 -16.34 27.30
N THR A 172 2.67 -16.60 27.56
CA THR A 172 3.32 -16.39 28.85
C THR A 172 4.24 -15.16 28.74
N PRO A 173 3.79 -13.96 29.14
CA PRO A 173 4.63 -12.77 29.07
C PRO A 173 5.76 -12.83 30.12
N GLN A 174 6.80 -12.05 29.84
CA GLN A 174 7.92 -11.79 30.74
C GLN A 174 7.47 -10.81 31.84
N GLY A 175 6.69 -11.29 32.82
CA GLY A 175 6.17 -10.45 33.91
C GLY A 175 4.81 -9.80 33.60
N ASP A 176 4.34 -8.95 34.50
CA ASP A 176 3.00 -8.32 34.49
C ASP A 176 2.95 -6.94 33.81
N GLY A 177 3.99 -6.58 33.06
CA GLY A 177 4.14 -5.26 32.43
C GLY A 177 4.63 -4.16 33.36
N THR A 178 4.78 -4.43 34.67
CA THR A 178 5.31 -3.46 35.66
C THR A 178 6.75 -3.73 36.07
N ASP A 179 7.25 -4.94 35.82
CA ASP A 179 8.65 -5.31 36.07
C ASP A 179 9.59 -4.77 34.98
N GLY A 180 10.33 -3.73 35.38
CA GLY A 180 11.23 -2.97 34.51
C GLY A 180 12.24 -3.80 33.71
N GLU A 181 12.36 -3.37 32.45
CA GLU A 181 13.54 -3.43 31.57
C GLU A 181 13.79 -4.71 30.75
N LEU A 182 13.40 -5.92 31.19
CA LEU A 182 13.56 -7.13 30.35
C LEU A 182 12.30 -7.53 29.58
N ALA A 183 11.13 -7.23 30.16
CA ALA A 183 9.81 -7.52 29.58
C ALA A 183 9.53 -6.77 28.27
N GLN A 184 10.17 -5.62 28.07
CA GLN A 184 9.96 -4.71 26.93
C GLN A 184 10.99 -4.87 25.81
N THR A 185 11.75 -5.97 25.82
CA THR A 185 12.71 -6.26 24.75
C THR A 185 12.04 -6.68 23.44
N ASN A 186 10.75 -7.01 23.48
CA ASN A 186 9.92 -7.45 22.36
C ASN A 186 8.50 -6.86 22.47
N GLY A 187 7.97 -6.29 21.38
CA GLY A 187 6.65 -5.65 21.34
C GLY A 187 5.45 -6.54 21.57
N TYR A 188 5.54 -7.84 21.29
CA TYR A 188 4.45 -8.76 21.65
C TYR A 188 4.25 -8.85 23.16
N GLY A 189 5.34 -8.76 23.93
CA GLY A 189 5.29 -8.77 25.39
C GLY A 189 4.77 -7.45 25.95
N ALA A 190 5.22 -6.33 25.38
CA ALA A 190 4.78 -4.99 25.77
C ALA A 190 3.28 -4.75 25.51
N ARG A 191 2.72 -5.37 24.47
CA ARG A 191 1.30 -5.21 24.07
C ARG A 191 0.34 -6.16 24.80
N LEU A 192 0.84 -7.22 25.42
CA LEU A 192 -0.01 -8.18 26.15
C LEU A 192 -0.32 -7.64 27.56
N THR A 193 -1.29 -6.73 27.65
CA THR A 193 -1.78 -6.19 28.93
C THR A 193 -2.67 -7.17 29.67
N GLN A 194 -3.42 -8.01 28.94
CA GLN A 194 -4.26 -9.07 29.49
C GLN A 194 -4.09 -10.36 28.68
N GLN A 195 -4.02 -11.51 29.36
CA GLN A 195 -3.95 -12.80 28.69
C GLN A 195 -5.23 -13.11 27.91
N ASN A 196 -5.06 -13.57 26.66
CA ASN A 196 -6.15 -13.90 25.74
C ASN A 196 -7.03 -12.68 25.41
N ASP A 197 -6.39 -11.54 25.22
CA ASP A 197 -7.07 -10.33 24.78
C ASP A 197 -7.42 -10.40 23.30
N LEU A 198 -8.60 -9.87 22.97
CA LEU A 198 -9.07 -9.69 21.60
C LEU A 198 -9.51 -8.23 21.48
N SER A 199 -8.81 -7.46 20.68
CA SER A 199 -9.04 -6.02 20.56
C SER A 199 -9.16 -5.56 19.11
N LEU A 200 -10.02 -4.58 18.89
CA LEU A 200 -10.11 -3.87 17.61
C LEU A 200 -8.95 -2.88 17.53
N ARG A 201 -7.94 -3.20 16.72
CA ARG A 201 -6.71 -2.42 16.62
C ARG A 201 -6.91 -1.18 15.75
N GLU A 202 -7.52 -1.37 14.59
CA GLU A 202 -7.78 -0.31 13.61
C GLU A 202 -9.14 -0.51 12.94
N ALA A 203 -9.80 0.59 12.61
CA ALA A 203 -11.01 0.61 11.80
C ALA A 203 -11.18 1.99 11.18
N TRP A 204 -10.93 2.10 9.87
CA TRP A 204 -10.89 3.39 9.20
C TRP A 204 -11.35 3.34 7.75
N LEU A 205 -11.71 4.52 7.24
CA LEU A 205 -12.00 4.78 5.84
C LEU A 205 -10.86 5.63 5.27
N MET A 206 -10.34 5.26 4.11
CA MET A 206 -9.38 6.05 3.35
C MET A 206 -9.95 6.42 1.99
N THR A 207 -9.76 7.66 1.57
CA THR A 207 -10.09 8.16 0.24
C THR A 207 -8.90 8.91 -0.36
N GLN A 208 -8.67 8.73 -1.66
CA GLN A 208 -7.64 9.46 -2.39
C GLN A 208 -8.24 10.45 -3.38
N LEU A 209 -7.61 11.61 -3.47
CA LEU A 209 -8.03 12.77 -4.24
C LEU A 209 -6.86 13.26 -5.11
N TRP A 210 -7.17 14.03 -6.16
CA TRP A 210 -6.21 14.67 -7.06
C TRP A 210 -5.20 13.67 -7.65
N ASP A 211 -5.68 12.71 -8.44
CA ASP A 211 -4.83 11.67 -9.05
C ASP A 211 -3.97 10.93 -8.01
N GLN A 212 -4.57 10.64 -6.85
CA GLN A 212 -3.97 9.93 -5.73
C GLN A 212 -2.76 10.65 -5.10
N GLN A 213 -2.67 11.97 -5.29
CA GLN A 213 -1.66 12.79 -4.65
C GLN A 213 -2.02 13.17 -3.22
N LEU A 214 -3.31 13.20 -2.89
CA LEU A 214 -3.79 13.46 -1.54
C LEU A 214 -4.55 12.24 -1.02
N SER A 215 -4.14 11.68 0.11
CA SER A 215 -4.86 10.61 0.80
C SER A 215 -5.37 11.12 2.14
N LEU A 216 -6.64 10.86 2.43
CA LEU A 216 -7.28 11.18 3.70
C LEU A 216 -7.80 9.88 4.32
N THR A 217 -7.30 9.56 5.51
CA THR A 217 -7.76 8.44 6.33
C THR A 217 -8.45 8.97 7.57
N ILE A 218 -9.63 8.47 7.92
CA ILE A 218 -10.40 8.85 9.12
C ILE A 218 -10.96 7.58 9.79
N GLY A 219 -10.83 7.47 11.12
CA GLY A 219 -11.39 6.36 11.90
C GLY A 219 -10.65 6.12 13.21
N ARG A 220 -10.64 4.88 13.71
CA ARG A 220 -9.65 4.42 14.70
C ARG A 220 -8.38 4.08 13.94
N VAL A 221 -7.38 4.95 14.02
CA VAL A 221 -6.16 4.89 13.21
C VAL A 221 -4.95 4.62 14.09
N ASP A 222 -3.94 3.99 13.50
CA ASP A 222 -2.58 3.99 14.02
C ASP A 222 -1.76 5.00 13.21
N LEU A 223 -1.33 6.11 13.83
CA LEU A 223 -0.47 7.07 13.13
C LEU A 223 0.92 6.51 12.79
N THR A 224 1.42 5.46 13.44
CA THR A 224 2.72 4.86 13.07
C THR A 224 2.72 4.28 11.66
N ASN A 225 1.56 3.82 11.15
CA ASN A 225 1.44 3.30 9.78
C ASN A 225 1.67 4.36 8.69
N TYR A 226 1.50 5.64 9.05
CA TYR A 226 1.58 6.75 8.12
C TYR A 226 2.84 7.60 8.33
N PHE A 227 3.48 7.55 9.50
CA PHE A 227 4.57 8.43 9.89
C PHE A 227 5.82 7.63 10.27
N ASP A 228 7.00 8.21 10.08
CA ASP A 228 8.29 7.55 10.31
C ASP A 228 8.54 6.25 9.51
N ASN A 229 7.75 5.96 8.46
CA ASN A 229 7.86 4.76 7.62
C ASN A 229 9.28 4.49 7.13
N ASN A 230 10.06 3.68 7.85
CA ASN A 230 11.47 3.43 7.56
C ASN A 230 11.64 2.15 6.73
N ALA A 231 12.42 2.20 5.65
CA ALA A 231 12.61 1.04 4.79
C ALA A 231 13.30 -0.15 5.46
N ALA A 232 14.03 0.07 6.56
CA ALA A 232 14.82 -0.96 7.25
C ALA A 232 14.41 -1.22 8.71
N ALA A 233 13.50 -0.43 9.29
CA ALA A 233 13.28 -0.40 10.74
C ALA A 233 11.83 -0.06 11.15
N ASN A 234 10.83 -0.69 10.53
CA ASN A 234 9.41 -0.35 10.63
C ASN A 234 8.46 -1.56 10.72
N ASP A 235 8.99 -2.79 10.85
CA ASP A 235 8.16 -3.99 10.96
C ASP A 235 8.74 -4.98 12.00
N GLU A 236 7.93 -5.27 13.02
CA GLU A 236 8.26 -6.16 14.13
C GLU A 236 8.33 -7.64 13.74
N THR A 237 7.66 -8.03 12.64
CA THR A 237 7.59 -9.43 12.17
C THR A 237 8.74 -9.79 11.24
N SER A 238 9.15 -8.85 10.37
CA SER A 238 10.13 -9.14 9.31
C SER A 238 11.49 -8.50 9.51
N GLN A 239 11.63 -7.46 10.35
CA GLN A 239 12.87 -6.68 10.48
C GLN A 239 13.50 -6.79 11.87
N PHE A 240 12.84 -6.29 12.91
CA PHE A 240 13.38 -6.34 14.28
C PHE A 240 12.33 -6.78 15.28
N LEU A 241 12.67 -7.70 16.16
CA LEU A 241 11.76 -8.09 17.24
C LEU A 241 11.59 -7.01 18.32
N SER A 242 12.54 -6.06 18.41
CA SER A 242 12.57 -5.06 19.48
C SER A 242 11.96 -3.73 19.04
N ASP A 243 10.99 -3.26 19.80
CA ASP A 243 10.32 -1.95 19.63
C ASP A 243 11.27 -0.76 19.74
N SER A 244 12.46 -0.94 20.33
CA SER A 244 13.48 0.11 20.34
C SER A 244 14.06 0.38 18.95
N LEU A 245 13.97 -0.59 18.04
CA LEU A 245 14.46 -0.53 16.67
C LEU A 245 13.31 -0.42 15.67
N VAL A 246 12.10 -0.85 16.04
CA VAL A 246 10.92 -0.72 15.19
C VAL A 246 10.16 0.55 15.53
N ASN A 247 9.81 1.31 14.50
CA ASN A 247 9.23 2.65 14.65
C ASN A 247 10.13 3.59 15.46
N ASN A 248 9.76 4.85 15.57
CA ASN A 248 10.52 5.83 16.34
C ASN A 248 9.92 5.95 17.76
N PRO A 249 10.57 5.41 18.81
CA PRO A 249 10.06 5.51 20.17
C PRO A 249 9.94 6.96 20.65
N ALA A 250 10.68 7.91 20.07
CA ALA A 250 10.56 9.33 20.38
C ALA A 250 9.22 9.96 19.94
N LEU A 251 8.46 9.29 19.06
CA LEU A 251 7.10 9.69 18.73
C LEU A 251 6.16 9.52 19.92
N GLY A 252 6.40 8.54 20.81
CA GLY A 252 5.60 8.37 22.03
C GLY A 252 4.12 8.15 21.74
N LEU A 253 3.81 7.43 20.67
CA LEU A 253 2.44 7.04 20.32
C LEU A 253 2.01 5.94 21.28
N ALA A 254 1.04 6.23 22.16
CA ALA A 254 0.68 5.33 23.25
C ALA A 254 -0.44 4.35 22.90
N GLU A 255 -1.47 4.78 22.14
CA GLU A 255 -2.63 3.94 21.81
C GLU A 255 -3.26 4.35 20.46
N ASN A 256 -3.84 3.38 19.75
CA ASN A 256 -4.63 3.62 18.55
C ASN A 256 -5.97 4.25 18.95
N GLY A 257 -6.31 5.39 18.36
CA GLY A 257 -7.46 6.18 18.78
C GLY A 257 -8.26 6.73 17.62
N ALA A 258 -9.39 7.37 17.93
CA ALA A 258 -10.14 8.10 16.92
C ALA A 258 -9.28 9.25 16.39
N GLY A 259 -9.11 9.31 15.07
CA GLY A 259 -8.15 10.21 14.45
C GLY A 259 -8.32 10.35 12.94
N MET A 260 -7.42 11.12 12.35
CA MET A 260 -7.24 11.19 10.91
C MET A 260 -5.75 11.29 10.54
N ALA A 261 -5.44 10.86 9.33
CA ALA A 261 -4.18 11.13 8.66
C ALA A 261 -4.44 11.74 7.29
N LEU A 262 -3.71 12.79 6.97
CA LEU A 262 -3.68 13.45 5.67
C LEU A 262 -2.27 13.31 5.11
N VAL A 263 -2.14 12.67 3.95
CA VAL A 263 -0.87 12.46 3.26
C VAL A 263 -0.93 13.14 1.91
N TYR A 264 -0.06 14.12 1.70
CA TYR A 264 0.17 14.75 0.41
C TYR A 264 1.47 14.22 -0.20
N ASP A 265 1.35 13.40 -1.24
CA ASP A 265 2.45 12.86 -2.03
C ASP A 265 2.23 13.19 -3.52
N PRO A 266 2.78 14.30 -4.03
CA PRO A 266 2.72 14.65 -5.46
C PRO A 266 3.52 13.72 -6.37
N LYS A 267 3.95 12.55 -5.88
CA LYS A 267 4.80 11.56 -6.57
C LYS A 267 6.15 12.13 -7.00
N GLY A 268 6.60 13.15 -6.26
CA GLY A 268 7.89 13.81 -6.45
C GLY A 268 8.86 13.50 -5.31
N ALA A 269 9.92 14.32 -5.25
CA ALA A 269 10.93 14.22 -4.22
C ALA A 269 10.44 14.63 -2.83
N PHE A 270 9.31 15.33 -2.70
CA PHE A 270 8.79 15.77 -1.42
C PHE A 270 7.40 15.18 -1.16
N SER A 271 7.13 14.87 0.10
CA SER A 271 5.79 14.61 0.61
C SER A 271 5.60 15.22 1.99
N ALA A 272 4.36 15.49 2.35
CA ALA A 272 3.99 16.06 3.63
C ALA A 272 2.86 15.24 4.25
N ARG A 273 2.88 15.11 5.57
CA ARG A 273 1.91 14.33 6.32
C ARG A 273 1.46 15.12 7.54
N LEU A 274 0.16 15.07 7.81
CA LEU A 274 -0.47 15.66 8.98
C LEU A 274 -1.40 14.63 9.61
N GLY A 275 -1.21 14.34 10.88
CA GLY A 275 -1.96 13.36 11.62
C GLY A 275 -2.48 13.97 12.90
N TYR A 276 -3.70 13.60 13.28
CA TYR A 276 -4.16 13.76 14.65
C TYR A 276 -4.85 12.48 15.11
N GLN A 277 -4.72 12.17 16.38
CA GLN A 277 -5.46 11.07 17.00
C GLN A 277 -5.69 11.35 18.48
N GLN A 278 -6.71 10.73 19.04
CA GLN A 278 -6.79 10.58 20.48
C GLN A 278 -5.68 9.65 20.97
N SER A 279 -5.01 10.03 22.04
CA SER A 279 -3.86 9.33 22.62
C SER A 279 -4.21 8.42 23.80
N THR A 280 -5.49 8.37 24.20
CA THR A 280 -5.96 7.46 25.25
C THR A 280 -7.42 7.08 25.07
N ASP A 281 -7.75 5.82 25.39
CA ASP A 281 -9.12 5.32 25.45
C ASP A 281 -9.93 5.89 26.64
N ALA A 282 -9.30 6.64 27.57
CA ALA A 282 -9.97 7.34 28.68
C ALA A 282 -10.53 8.73 28.31
N ALA A 283 -10.32 9.18 27.06
CA ALA A 283 -10.72 10.51 26.62
C ALA A 283 -12.26 10.67 26.67
N THR A 284 -12.72 11.77 27.27
CA THR A 284 -14.16 12.00 27.46
C THR A 284 -14.85 12.62 26.24
N ASN A 285 -14.08 13.20 25.33
CA ASN A 285 -14.55 13.82 24.09
C ASN A 285 -13.42 13.89 23.04
N LEU A 286 -13.75 14.20 21.78
CA LEU A 286 -12.79 14.23 20.65
C LEU A 286 -11.70 15.31 20.74
N SER A 287 -11.85 16.30 21.64
CA SER A 287 -10.85 17.35 21.86
C SER A 287 -9.96 17.11 23.08
N ASP A 288 -10.26 16.06 23.85
CA ASP A 288 -9.53 15.62 25.02
C ASP A 288 -8.44 14.63 24.61
N SER A 289 -7.24 14.77 25.18
CA SER A 289 -6.07 13.92 24.91
C SER A 289 -5.79 13.77 23.41
N LEU A 290 -5.50 14.90 22.78
CA LEU A 290 -5.16 15.03 21.37
C LEU A 290 -3.65 14.96 21.16
N TYR A 291 -3.25 14.01 20.33
CA TYR A 291 -1.92 13.89 19.76
C TYR A 291 -1.94 14.40 18.31
N GLN A 292 -0.97 15.22 17.95
CA GLN A 292 -0.78 15.77 16.62
C GLN A 292 0.63 15.49 16.13
N LEU A 293 0.76 15.19 14.84
CA LEU A 293 2.03 14.89 14.20
C LEU A 293 2.09 15.48 12.81
N VAL A 294 3.18 16.16 12.50
CA VAL A 294 3.50 16.66 11.18
C VAL A 294 4.82 16.04 10.76
N GLU A 295 4.90 15.59 9.51
CA GLU A 295 6.13 15.09 8.93
C GLU A 295 6.30 15.64 7.52
N ILE A 296 7.54 16.00 7.20
CA ILE A 296 7.99 16.31 5.85
C ILE A 296 9.01 15.26 5.46
N VAL A 297 8.82 14.65 4.30
CA VAL A 297 9.72 13.65 3.75
C VAL A 297 10.36 14.19 2.48
N TYR A 298 11.67 14.02 2.39
CA TYR A 298 12.44 14.22 1.18
C TYR A 298 13.00 12.88 0.70
N ARG A 299 12.74 12.53 -0.56
CA ARG A 299 13.23 11.34 -1.26
C ARG A 299 14.31 11.75 -2.24
N ALA A 300 15.48 11.14 -2.12
CA ALA A 300 16.60 11.39 -3.01
C ALA A 300 17.39 10.11 -3.29
N ASN A 301 18.19 10.13 -4.36
CA ASN A 301 19.16 9.09 -4.67
C ASN A 301 20.55 9.70 -4.76
N PRO A 302 21.15 10.08 -3.62
CA PRO A 302 22.46 10.72 -3.62
C PRO A 302 23.50 9.76 -4.18
N LEU A 303 24.41 10.30 -5.01
CA LEU A 303 25.56 9.57 -5.55
C LEU A 303 25.21 8.26 -6.27
N ARG A 304 23.95 8.09 -6.70
CA ARG A 304 23.42 6.85 -7.32
C ARG A 304 23.56 5.60 -6.44
N MET A 305 23.63 5.76 -5.12
CA MET A 305 23.80 4.65 -4.16
C MET A 305 22.50 3.87 -3.92
N GLY A 306 21.35 4.45 -4.29
CA GLY A 306 20.03 3.90 -4.04
C GLY A 306 19.09 4.96 -3.48
N GLU A 307 17.82 4.62 -3.38
CA GLU A 307 16.82 5.50 -2.77
C GLU A 307 17.12 5.71 -1.28
N GLY A 308 17.00 6.96 -0.86
CA GLY A 308 17.09 7.39 0.52
C GLY A 308 15.92 8.30 0.87
N ASN A 309 15.46 8.16 2.11
CA ASN A 309 14.35 8.90 2.66
C ASN A 309 14.85 9.70 3.87
N TYR A 310 14.57 11.00 3.87
CA TYR A 310 14.99 11.94 4.90
C TYR A 310 13.73 12.61 5.46
N ARG A 311 13.47 12.41 6.74
CA ARG A 311 12.24 12.84 7.40
C ARG A 311 12.57 13.82 8.52
N LEU A 312 11.75 14.87 8.59
CA LEU A 312 11.68 15.78 9.72
C LEU A 312 10.25 15.71 10.25
N TRP A 313 10.10 15.44 11.54
CA TRP A 313 8.80 15.38 12.18
C TRP A 313 8.73 16.30 13.40
N TYR A 314 7.52 16.74 13.70
CA TYR A 314 7.17 17.51 14.89
C TYR A 314 5.87 16.98 15.45
N ARG A 315 5.83 16.76 16.76
CA ARG A 315 4.64 16.30 17.47
C ARG A 315 4.23 17.23 18.59
N GLN A 316 2.96 17.18 18.91
CA GLN A 316 2.39 17.80 20.09
C GLN A 316 1.37 16.87 20.74
N ASP A 317 1.37 16.81 22.06
CA ASP A 317 0.51 15.94 22.85
C ASP A 317 0.02 16.70 24.09
N ASN A 318 -1.29 16.73 24.33
CA ASN A 318 -1.88 17.38 25.50
C ASN A 318 -2.43 16.43 26.57
N THR A 319 -2.20 15.11 26.46
CA THR A 319 -2.76 14.06 27.33
C THR A 319 -2.53 14.32 28.83
N ILE A 320 -1.33 14.74 29.22
CA ILE A 320 -0.93 14.87 30.64
C ILE A 320 -1.11 16.32 31.15
N GLY A 321 -1.91 17.16 30.48
CA GLY A 321 -2.18 18.53 30.93
C GLY A 321 -0.92 19.40 30.97
N GLY A 322 -0.40 19.76 29.80
CA GLY A 322 0.82 20.58 29.71
C GLY A 322 1.36 20.84 28.29
N GLY A 323 0.80 20.22 27.25
CA GLY A 323 1.27 20.40 25.87
C GLY A 323 2.73 20.00 25.71
N LEU A 324 3.00 18.69 25.73
CA LEU A 324 4.32 18.15 25.40
C LEU A 324 4.55 18.29 23.91
N SER A 325 5.71 18.81 23.51
CA SER A 325 6.12 18.83 22.11
C SER A 325 7.50 18.22 21.94
N ALA A 326 7.71 17.59 20.79
CA ALA A 326 9.00 17.06 20.40
C ALA A 326 9.18 17.19 18.88
N HIS A 327 10.42 17.18 18.45
CA HIS A 327 10.79 17.13 17.05
C HIS A 327 11.93 16.15 16.88
N GLY A 328 12.09 15.64 15.69
CA GLY A 328 13.18 14.73 15.41
C GLY A 328 13.38 14.49 13.93
N LEU A 329 14.42 13.72 13.67
CA LEU A 329 14.90 13.41 12.33
C LEU A 329 14.95 11.89 12.18
N SER A 330 14.60 11.42 10.99
CA SER A 330 14.68 9.99 10.66
C SER A 330 15.19 9.84 9.24
N PHE A 331 16.20 8.99 9.08
CA PHE A 331 16.88 8.78 7.82
C PHE A 331 16.98 7.29 7.53
N ASP A 332 16.77 6.92 6.28
CA ASP A 332 17.23 5.65 5.74
C ASP A 332 17.83 5.86 4.35
N GLN A 333 18.90 5.13 4.08
CA GLN A 333 19.62 5.20 2.81
C GLN A 333 20.04 3.81 2.39
N LYS A 334 19.56 3.38 1.23
CA LYS A 334 20.12 2.21 0.56
C LYS A 334 21.54 2.52 0.10
N LEU A 335 22.51 1.76 0.60
CA LEU A 335 23.93 1.91 0.27
C LEU A 335 24.37 0.95 -0.83
N SER A 336 23.73 -0.22 -0.90
CA SER A 336 23.94 -1.23 -1.95
C SER A 336 22.70 -2.11 -2.09
N ALA A 337 22.75 -3.13 -2.95
CA ALA A 337 21.65 -4.07 -3.12
C ALA A 337 21.23 -4.79 -1.83
N GLY A 338 22.18 -5.04 -0.91
CA GLY A 338 21.93 -5.80 0.33
C GLY A 338 22.23 -5.05 1.62
N ILE A 339 22.49 -3.73 1.55
CA ILE A 339 22.82 -2.93 2.73
C ILE A 339 22.00 -1.64 2.71
N THR A 340 21.24 -1.42 3.78
CA THR A 340 20.53 -0.18 4.08
C THR A 340 20.98 0.29 5.45
N ALA A 341 21.34 1.57 5.56
CA ALA A 341 21.63 2.21 6.83
C ALA A 341 20.44 3.07 7.23
N PHE A 342 20.13 3.12 8.52
CA PHE A 342 19.12 4.02 9.07
C PHE A 342 19.59 4.66 10.36
N THR A 343 19.04 5.83 10.69
CA THR A 343 19.28 6.51 11.96
C THR A 343 18.09 7.40 12.31
N ARG A 344 17.84 7.55 13.62
CA ARG A 344 16.75 8.35 14.19
C ARG A 344 17.34 9.21 15.31
N TYR A 345 16.86 10.45 15.43
CA TYR A 345 17.22 11.39 16.48
C TYR A 345 16.00 12.14 17.00
#